data_AF-A0A1X1YFW2-F1
#
_entry.id   AF-A0A1X1YFW2-F1
#
_cell.length_a   1.000
_cell.length_b   1.000
_cell.length_c   1.000
_cell.angle_alpha   90.00
_cell.angle_beta   90.00
_cell.angle_gamma   90.00
#
_symmetry.space_group_name_H-M   'P 1'
#
loop_
_entity.id
_entity.type
_entity.pdbx_description
1 polymer ?
#
loop_
_entity_poly.entity_id
_entity_poly.type
_entity_poly.pdbx_seq_one_letter_code
_entity_poly.pdbx_strand_id
1 'polypeptide(L)' 'MTNETTATDAREALSERAEQSGWRRTQRERVDIYSRGVYHVHAIWRDSGTLNGGSHYEDSILLTYTTDLAKVQSWLAR' A
#
# COMPACT_ATOMS: atom_id res chain seq x y z
N MET A 1 -28.62 -10.55 -6.27
CA MET A 1 -27.54 -9.55 -6.30
C MET A 1 -26.47 -10.04 -5.34
N THR A 2 -25.43 -10.68 -5.87
CA THR A 2 -24.29 -11.15 -5.09
C THR A 2 -23.30 -9.99 -4.96
N ASN A 3 -23.05 -9.55 -3.73
CA ASN A 3 -22.21 -8.40 -3.39
C ASN A 3 -20.79 -8.54 -3.97
N GLU A 4 -20.44 -7.66 -4.91
CA GLU A 4 -19.07 -7.36 -5.40
C GLU A 4 -18.26 -6.52 -4.40
N THR A 5 -18.46 -6.70 -3.09
CA THR A 5 -17.89 -5.80 -2.06
C THR A 5 -16.47 -6.17 -1.62
N THR A 6 -15.90 -7.32 -1.97
CA THR A 6 -14.72 -7.82 -1.21
C THR A 6 -13.35 -7.60 -1.85
N ALA A 7 -13.25 -7.08 -3.07
CA ALA A 7 -11.96 -6.80 -3.69
C ALA A 7 -11.62 -5.31 -3.69
N THR A 8 -12.51 -4.39 -4.04
CA THR A 8 -12.21 -2.95 -4.07
C THR A 8 -11.75 -2.41 -2.70
N ASP A 9 -12.22 -3.04 -1.63
CA ASP A 9 -12.04 -2.56 -0.26
C ASP A 9 -10.59 -2.58 0.23
N ALA A 10 -9.78 -3.61 -0.07
CA ALA A 10 -8.48 -3.73 0.58
C ALA A 10 -7.49 -2.65 0.13
N ARG A 11 -7.44 -2.37 -1.18
CA ARG A 11 -6.61 -1.32 -1.77
C ARG A 11 -7.03 0.08 -1.33
N GLU A 12 -8.34 0.36 -1.36
CA GLU A 12 -8.85 1.67 -0.95
C GLU A 12 -8.78 1.87 0.57
N ALA A 13 -9.08 0.86 1.39
CA ALA A 13 -8.91 0.94 2.84
C ALA A 13 -7.45 1.13 3.26
N LEU A 14 -6.48 0.58 2.49
CA LEU A 14 -5.07 0.88 2.72
C LEU A 14 -4.77 2.37 2.43
N SER A 15 -5.32 2.90 1.33
CA SER A 15 -5.16 4.30 0.95
C SER A 15 -5.72 5.26 2.00
N GLU A 16 -6.96 5.04 2.43
CA GLU A 16 -7.62 5.88 3.42
C GLU A 16 -6.84 5.93 4.73
N ARG A 17 -6.35 4.76 5.21
CA ARG A 17 -5.53 4.69 6.42
C ARG A 17 -4.19 5.39 6.25
N ALA A 18 -3.55 5.24 5.09
CA ALA A 18 -2.27 5.89 4.82
C ALA A 18 -2.42 7.42 4.78
N GLU A 19 -3.47 7.93 4.15
CA GLU A 19 -3.79 9.36 4.10
C GLU A 19 -4.04 9.93 5.50
N GLN A 20 -4.78 9.21 6.36
CA GLN A 20 -5.00 9.58 7.76
C GLN A 20 -3.68 9.68 8.56
N SER A 21 -2.67 8.88 8.19
CA SER A 21 -1.32 8.91 8.77
C SER A 21 -0.35 9.87 8.06
N GLY A 22 -0.85 10.73 7.17
CA GLY A 22 -0.07 11.77 6.49
C GLY A 22 0.77 11.27 5.32
N TRP A 23 0.49 10.08 4.78
CA TRP A 23 1.12 9.59 3.56
C TRP A 23 0.41 10.16 2.32
N ARG A 24 1.18 10.53 1.31
CA ARG A 24 0.64 10.89 -0.01
C ARG A 24 0.70 9.69 -0.95
N ARG A 25 -0.45 9.24 -1.46
CA ARG A 25 -0.55 8.18 -2.48
C ARG A 25 -0.33 8.73 -3.89
N THR A 26 0.44 7.99 -4.69
CA THR A 26 0.49 8.11 -6.15
C THR A 26 0.15 6.75 -6.73
N GLN A 27 -0.98 6.67 -7.43
CA GLN A 27 -1.44 5.44 -8.07
C GLN A 27 -0.88 5.32 -9.51
N ARG A 28 -0.39 4.12 -9.84
CA ARG A 28 0.20 3.75 -11.15
C ARG A 28 -0.23 2.33 -11.51
N GLU A 29 -1.28 2.18 -12.31
CA GLU A 29 -1.81 0.86 -12.70
C GLU A 29 -2.03 -0.04 -11.46
N ARG A 30 -1.15 -1.04 -11.27
CA ARG A 30 -1.17 -2.00 -10.15
C ARG A 30 -0.33 -1.59 -8.95
N VAL A 31 0.40 -0.48 -9.03
CA VAL A 31 1.29 -0.02 -7.96
C VAL A 31 0.72 1.24 -7.31
N ASP A 32 0.61 1.22 -5.99
CA ASP A 32 0.43 2.43 -5.18
C ASP A 32 1.75 2.79 -4.52
N ILE A 33 2.18 4.02 -4.70
CA ILE A 33 3.38 4.58 -4.07
C ILE A 33 2.93 5.54 -2.98
N TYR A 34 3.20 5.20 -1.73
CA TYR A 34 2.98 6.04 -0.57
C TYR A 34 4.29 6.75 -0.22
N SER A 35 4.25 8.08 -0.13
CA SER A 35 5.41 8.91 0.16
C SER A 35 5.19 9.75 1.42
N ARG A 36 6.22 9.81 2.29
CA ARG A 36 6.23 10.68 3.46
C ARG A 36 7.67 11.03 3.85
N GLY A 37 8.10 12.24 3.50
CA GLY A 37 9.51 12.64 3.67
C GLY A 37 10.44 11.75 2.84
N VAL A 38 11.46 11.19 3.49
CA VAL A 38 12.43 10.27 2.86
C VAL A 38 11.88 8.84 2.70
N TYR A 39 10.73 8.53 3.30
CA TYR A 39 10.15 7.19 3.28
C TYR A 39 9.24 6.97 2.07
N HIS A 40 9.39 5.80 1.46
CA HIS A 40 8.46 5.31 0.44
C HIS A 40 7.98 3.91 0.78
N VAL A 41 6.70 3.65 0.57
CA VAL A 41 6.13 2.30 0.57
C VAL A 41 5.48 2.05 -0.78
N HIS A 42 5.92 1.03 -1.49
CA HIS A 42 5.29 0.60 -2.74
C HIS A 42 4.42 -0.61 -2.44
N ALA A 43 3.12 -0.52 -2.71
CA ALA A 43 2.19 -1.66 -2.67
C ALA A 43 1.87 -2.08 -4.11
N ILE A 44 2.23 -3.31 -4.47
CA ILE A 44 2.00 -3.91 -5.78
C ILE A 44 0.82 -4.85 -5.66
N TRP A 45 -0.26 -4.52 -6.35
CA TRP A 45 -1.52 -5.22 -6.29
C TRP A 45 -1.64 -6.27 -7.41
N ARG A 46 -2.19 -7.43 -7.07
CA ARG A 46 -2.61 -8.41 -8.08
C ARG A 46 -3.90 -7.97 -8.76
N ASP A 47 -4.83 -7.59 -7.90
CA ASP A 47 -6.16 -7.06 -8.14
C ASP A 47 -6.46 -6.13 -6.95
N SER A 48 -7.66 -5.56 -6.87
CA SER A 48 -7.96 -4.59 -5.82
C SER A 48 -7.94 -5.20 -4.40
N GLY A 49 -8.07 -6.52 -4.26
CA GLY A 49 -8.16 -7.22 -2.96
C GLY A 49 -6.85 -7.89 -2.53
N THR A 50 -6.00 -8.24 -3.49
CA THR A 50 -4.85 -9.13 -3.26
C THR A 50 -3.55 -8.39 -3.47
N LEU A 51 -2.72 -8.30 -2.43
CA LEU A 51 -1.36 -7.77 -2.56
C LEU A 51 -0.45 -8.84 -3.21
N ASN A 52 0.36 -8.43 -4.18
CA ASN A 52 1.40 -9.26 -4.80
C ASN A 52 2.79 -8.99 -4.20
N GLY A 53 3.03 -7.79 -3.71
CA GLY A 53 4.30 -7.40 -3.09
C GLY A 53 4.26 -6.02 -2.45
N GLY A 54 5.15 -5.80 -1.49
CA GLY A 54 5.31 -4.57 -0.75
C GLY A 54 6.78 -4.26 -0.52
N SER A 55 7.21 -3.05 -0.83
CA SER A 55 8.60 -2.59 -0.61
C SER A 55 8.63 -1.35 0.27
N HIS A 56 9.46 -1.33 1.30
CA HIS A 56 9.72 -0.16 2.14
C HIS A 56 11.11 0.39 1.84
N TYR A 57 11.17 1.69 1.56
CA TYR A 57 12.38 2.43 1.26
C TYR A 57 12.59 3.58 2.24
N GLU A 58 13.85 3.90 2.47
CA GLU A 58 14.31 5.14 3.12
C GLU A 58 15.41 5.73 2.25
N ASP A 59 15.24 7.00 1.84
CA ASP A 59 16.17 7.71 0.97
C ASP A 59 16.57 6.91 -0.29
N SER A 60 15.56 6.32 -0.94
CA SER A 60 15.69 5.46 -2.13
C SER A 60 16.41 4.11 -1.91
N ILE A 61 16.82 3.79 -0.67
CA ILE A 61 17.39 2.49 -0.32
C ILE A 61 16.26 1.53 0.07
N LEU A 62 16.21 0.37 -0.58
CA LEU A 62 15.28 -0.70 -0.21
C LEU A 62 15.68 -1.30 1.14
N LEU A 63 14.84 -1.10 2.16
CA LEU A 63 15.06 -1.66 3.49
C LEU A 63 14.44 -3.05 3.64
N THR A 64 13.24 -3.26 3.09
CA THR A 64 12.50 -4.52 3.27
C THR A 64 11.54 -4.74 2.11
N TYR A 65 11.42 -6.01 1.71
CA TYR A 65 10.38 -6.50 0.81
C TYR A 65 9.50 -7.53 1.53
N THR A 66 8.21 -7.59 1.21
CA THR A 66 7.25 -8.55 1.76
C THR A 66 6.13 -8.83 0.78
N THR A 67 5.43 -9.95 0.94
CA THR A 67 4.14 -10.24 0.27
C THR A 67 2.96 -10.15 1.23
N ASP A 68 3.21 -9.82 2.51
CA ASP A 68 2.19 -9.73 3.55
C ASP A 68 1.58 -8.32 3.63
N LEU A 69 0.27 -8.22 3.40
CA LEU A 69 -0.48 -6.97 3.50
C LEU A 69 -0.47 -6.38 4.91
N ALA A 70 -0.50 -7.20 5.96
CA ALA A 70 -0.46 -6.72 7.34
C ALA A 70 0.86 -6.00 7.63
N LYS A 71 1.96 -6.48 7.05
CA LYS A 71 3.27 -5.84 7.17
C LYS A 71 3.30 -4.48 6.46
N VAL A 72 2.75 -4.38 5.26
CA VAL A 72 2.61 -3.10 4.54
C VAL A 72 1.75 -2.11 5.33
N GLN A 73 0.62 -2.54 5.87
CA GLN A 73 -0.23 -1.74 6.76
C GLN A 73 0.57 -1.23 7.97
N SER A 74 1.41 -2.06 8.57
CA SER A 74 2.25 -1.67 9.73
C SER A 74 3.30 -0.60 9.41
N TRP A 75 3.73 -0.47 8.15
CA TRP A 75 4.62 0.61 7.73
C TRP A 75 3.87 1.92 7.55
N LEU A 76 2.66 1.86 6.98
CA LEU A 76 1.83 3.04 6.73
C LEU A 76 1.13 3.58 7.99
N ALA A 77 1.03 2.76 9.04
CA ALA A 77 0.51 3.17 10.34
C ALA A 77 1.53 3.91 11.23
N ARG A 78 2.83 3.87 10.86
CA ARG A 78 3.89 4.63 11.55
C ARG A 78 3.85 6.07 11.11
#